data_AF-A0A244CLI7-F1
#
_entry.id   AF-A0A244CLI7-F1
#
_cell.length_a   1.000
_cell.length_b   1.000
_cell.length_c   1.000
_cell.angle_alpha   90.00
_cell.angle_beta   90.00
_cell.angle_gamma   90.00
#
_symmetry.space_group_name_H-M   'P 1'
#
loop_
_entity.id
_entity.type
_entity.pdbx_description
1 polymer ?
#
loop_
_entity_poly.entity_id
_entity_poly.type
_entity_poly.pdbx_seq_one_letter_code
_entity_poly.pdbx_strand_id
1 'polypeptide(L)'
;MSFSHHVQLGYLGLLPFLFLTGGYFFTEAAWLLQSFIIYSASIASFVAGSMWQPPLQLSTVQANPSPAPTQSHFQAWMVVLVTLPLPLGVFVSQSVALIWLAMSFIGLLMLQKRLNSWSSLSKEYHQMRAKITSVVFVCHLFMFAQLNHSGVAL
;
A
#
# COMPACT_ATOMS: atom_id res chain seq x y z
N MET A 1 -15.65 -10.78 19.84
CA MET A 1 -16.36 -10.69 18.54
C MET A 1 -16.01 -9.34 17.91
N SER A 2 -15.84 -9.28 16.58
CA SER A 2 -15.53 -8.09 15.75
C SER A 2 -14.05 -7.74 15.47
N PHE A 3 -13.24 -8.71 15.03
CA PHE A 3 -12.02 -8.41 14.23
C PHE A 3 -12.29 -8.43 12.71
N SER A 4 -13.45 -8.95 12.29
CA SER A 4 -13.81 -9.14 10.87
C SER A 4 -14.04 -7.83 10.11
N HIS A 5 -14.56 -6.79 10.76
CA HIS A 5 -14.92 -5.54 10.09
C HIS A 5 -13.69 -4.78 9.55
N HIS A 6 -12.61 -4.66 10.35
CA HIS A 6 -11.38 -3.98 9.92
C HIS A 6 -10.67 -4.72 8.78
N VAL A 7 -10.72 -6.06 8.80
CA VAL A 7 -10.14 -6.88 7.73
C VAL A 7 -10.95 -6.74 6.42
N GLN A 8 -12.27 -6.73 6.52
CA GLN A 8 -13.16 -6.51 5.36
C GLN A 8 -12.98 -5.11 4.77
N LEU A 9 -12.81 -4.09 5.60
CA LEU A 9 -12.51 -2.72 5.18
C LEU A 9 -11.21 -2.62 4.37
N GLY A 10 -10.18 -3.40 4.74
CA GLY A 10 -8.94 -3.46 3.96
C GLY A 10 -9.17 -3.95 2.53
N TYR A 11 -10.01 -4.98 2.35
CA TYR A 11 -10.33 -5.53 1.03
C TYR A 11 -11.17 -4.57 0.16
N LEU A 12 -11.96 -3.67 0.76
CA LEU A 12 -12.69 -2.66 0.00
C LEU A 12 -11.75 -1.72 -0.77
N GLY A 13 -10.56 -1.44 -0.22
CA GLY A 13 -9.52 -0.68 -0.91
C GLY A 13 -9.03 -1.31 -2.22
N LEU A 14 -9.33 -2.60 -2.43
CA LEU A 14 -8.96 -3.34 -3.63
C LEU A 14 -9.96 -3.19 -4.79
N LEU A 15 -11.22 -2.81 -4.50
CA LEU A 15 -12.25 -2.67 -5.51
C LEU A 15 -11.87 -1.66 -6.61
N PRO A 16 -11.36 -0.45 -6.29
CA PRO A 16 -10.99 0.50 -7.33
C PRO A 16 -9.80 0.02 -8.17
N PHE A 17 -8.85 -0.72 -7.58
CA PHE A 17 -7.75 -1.33 -8.36
C PHE A 17 -8.29 -2.29 -9.42
N LEU A 18 -9.17 -3.22 -9.04
CA LEU A 18 -9.75 -4.18 -9.99
C LEU A 18 -10.61 -3.49 -11.05
N PHE A 19 -11.42 -2.52 -10.63
CA PHE A 19 -12.28 -1.77 -11.56
C PHE A 19 -11.46 -0.99 -12.60
N LEU A 20 -10.42 -0.27 -12.15
CA LEU A 20 -9.57 0.53 -13.03
C LEU A 20 -8.72 -0.36 -13.94
N THR A 21 -8.15 -1.45 -13.44
CA THR A 21 -7.39 -2.40 -14.26
C THR A 21 -8.28 -3.08 -15.30
N GLY A 22 -9.46 -3.56 -14.91
CA GLY A 22 -10.41 -4.15 -15.84
C GLY A 22 -10.89 -3.14 -16.89
N GLY A 23 -11.31 -1.94 -16.45
CA GLY A 23 -11.74 -0.89 -17.36
C GLY A 23 -10.66 -0.48 -18.36
N TYR A 24 -9.41 -0.35 -17.92
CA TYR A 24 -8.30 0.00 -18.80
C TYR A 24 -8.01 -1.11 -19.81
N PHE A 25 -8.12 -2.39 -19.41
CA PHE A 25 -7.95 -3.52 -20.30
C PHE A 25 -8.95 -3.54 -21.48
N PHE A 26 -10.18 -3.07 -21.27
CA PHE A 26 -11.20 -3.04 -22.33
C PHE A 26 -11.21 -1.76 -23.17
N THR A 27 -10.85 -0.62 -22.58
CA THR A 27 -11.06 0.69 -23.22
C THR A 27 -9.77 1.41 -23.58
N GLU A 28 -8.65 1.04 -22.97
CA GLU A 28 -7.34 1.69 -23.10
C GLU A 28 -7.37 3.21 -22.84
N ALA A 29 -8.40 3.69 -22.12
CA ALA A 29 -8.60 5.11 -21.94
C ALA A 29 -7.55 5.70 -20.99
N ALA A 30 -6.83 6.75 -21.44
CA ALA A 30 -5.74 7.36 -20.68
C ALA A 30 -6.14 7.85 -19.27
N TRP A 31 -7.39 8.30 -19.10
CA TRP A 31 -7.91 8.75 -17.80
C TRP A 31 -8.00 7.62 -16.77
N LEU A 32 -8.23 6.37 -17.19
CA LEU A 32 -8.25 5.20 -16.30
C LEU A 32 -6.85 4.89 -15.79
N LEU A 33 -5.84 4.97 -16.66
CA LEU A 33 -4.44 4.81 -16.28
C LEU A 33 -3.99 5.90 -15.30
N GLN A 34 -4.31 7.16 -15.59
CA GLN A 34 -4.02 8.27 -14.67
C GLN A 34 -4.73 8.10 -13.32
N SER A 35 -6.02 7.73 -13.34
CA SER A 35 -6.79 7.46 -12.13
C SER A 35 -6.20 6.32 -11.31
N PHE A 36 -5.74 5.25 -11.98
CA PHE A 36 -5.06 4.12 -11.34
C PHE A 36 -3.79 4.57 -10.62
N ILE A 37 -2.93 5.35 -11.29
CA ILE A 37 -1.68 5.86 -10.72
C ILE A 37 -1.97 6.77 -9.51
N ILE A 38 -2.90 7.71 -9.63
CA ILE A 38 -3.27 8.65 -8.56
C ILE A 38 -3.86 7.90 -7.36
N TYR A 39 -4.78 6.97 -7.59
CA TYR A 39 -5.38 6.17 -6.54
C TYR A 39 -4.32 5.30 -5.84
N SER A 40 -3.43 4.67 -6.62
CA SER A 40 -2.32 3.86 -6.12
C SER A 40 -1.38 4.68 -5.22
N ALA A 41 -0.97 5.86 -5.66
CA ALA A 41 -0.12 6.77 -4.87
C ALA A 41 -0.83 7.23 -3.58
N SER A 42 -2.14 7.50 -3.65
CA SER A 42 -2.94 7.91 -2.49
C SER A 42 -3.02 6.80 -1.44
N ILE A 43 -3.29 5.56 -1.87
CA ILE A 43 -3.33 4.40 -0.96
C ILE A 43 -1.94 4.08 -0.41
N ALA A 44 -0.89 4.15 -1.21
CA ALA A 44 0.49 3.96 -0.74
C ALA A 44 0.85 4.99 0.34
N SER A 45 0.50 6.26 0.13
CA SER A 45 0.71 7.35 1.08
C SER A 45 -0.09 7.15 2.36
N PHE A 46 -1.37 6.77 2.25
CA PHE A 46 -2.22 6.46 3.41
C PHE A 46 -1.67 5.30 4.24
N VAL A 47 -1.30 4.21 3.57
CA VAL A 47 -0.71 3.02 4.19
C VAL A 47 0.59 3.38 4.90
N ALA A 48 1.45 4.18 4.28
CA ALA A 48 2.70 4.57 4.89
C ALA A 48 2.50 5.54 6.07
N GLY A 49 1.58 6.51 5.95
CA GLY A 49 1.20 7.40 7.05
C GLY A 49 0.66 6.64 8.27
N SER A 50 -0.06 5.54 8.05
CA SER A 50 -0.51 4.67 9.15
C SER A 50 0.64 4.02 9.95
N MET A 51 1.86 3.98 9.40
CA MET A 51 3.05 3.45 10.07
C MET A 51 3.85 4.52 10.83
N TRP A 52 3.50 5.80 10.68
CA TRP A 52 4.17 6.90 11.41
C TRP A 52 3.70 6.99 12.86
N GLN A 53 2.49 6.52 13.15
CA GLN A 53 1.97 6.56 14.51
C GLN A 53 2.62 5.45 15.34
N PRO A 54 3.18 5.76 16.53
CA PRO A 54 3.49 4.72 17.49
C PRO A 54 2.21 3.92 17.78
N PRO A 55 2.30 2.60 18.06
CA PRO A 55 1.13 1.77 18.29
C PRO A 55 0.27 2.42 19.38
N LEU A 56 -0.85 3.02 18.96
CA LEU A 56 -1.82 3.60 19.86
C LEU A 56 -2.35 2.44 20.69
N GLN A 57 -2.12 2.48 22.00
CA GLN A 57 -2.62 1.52 22.97
C GLN A 57 -4.15 1.61 23.04
N LEU A 58 -4.84 1.21 21.97
CA LEU A 58 -6.27 1.07 22.00
C LEU A 58 -6.58 -0.33 22.55
N SER A 59 -6.91 -0.35 23.84
CA SER A 59 -7.65 -1.43 24.51
C SER A 59 -6.84 -2.66 24.94
N THR A 60 -6.01 -2.50 25.96
CA THR A 60 -6.06 -3.44 27.10
C THR A 60 -5.79 -2.64 28.37
N VAL A 61 -6.80 -2.57 29.25
CA VAL A 61 -6.61 -2.34 30.68
C VAL A 61 -5.78 -3.54 31.18
N GLN A 62 -4.46 -3.49 31.00
CA GLN A 62 -3.55 -4.49 31.53
C GLN A 62 -2.85 -3.85 32.72
N ALA A 63 -3.13 -4.40 33.90
CA ALA A 63 -2.71 -3.91 35.21
C ALA A 63 -1.19 -4.01 35.49
N ASN A 64 -0.36 -4.02 34.45
CA ASN A 64 1.10 -3.94 34.55
C ASN A 64 1.61 -3.04 33.43
N PRO A 65 2.28 -1.92 33.74
CA PRO A 65 2.91 -1.08 32.74
C PRO A 65 4.15 -1.80 32.22
N SER A 66 4.00 -2.66 31.21
CA SER A 66 5.15 -3.00 30.36
C SER A 66 5.58 -1.72 29.64
N PRO A 67 6.90 -1.43 29.56
CA PRO A 67 7.38 -0.26 28.85
C PRO A 67 6.84 -0.30 27.42
N ALA A 68 6.15 0.77 27.01
CA ALA A 68 5.62 0.90 25.67
C ALA A 68 6.75 0.64 24.66
N PRO A 69 6.54 -0.17 23.62
CA PRO A 69 7.56 -0.37 22.60
C PRO A 69 7.84 0.99 21.94
N THR A 70 8.99 1.58 22.29
CA THR A 70 9.46 2.83 21.71
C THR A 70 9.76 2.58 20.24
N GLN A 71 8.98 3.20 19.36
CA GLN A 71 9.28 3.20 17.94
C GLN A 71 10.63 3.88 17.74
N SER A 72 11.60 3.13 17.20
CA SER A 72 12.95 3.65 16.99
C SER A 72 12.88 4.82 16.00
N HIS A 73 13.56 5.92 16.31
CA HIS A 73 13.67 7.09 15.42
C HIS A 73 14.13 6.70 14.00
N PHE A 74 14.95 5.65 13.89
CA PHE A 74 15.37 5.06 12.62
C PHE A 74 14.21 4.46 11.81
N GLN A 75 13.26 3.78 12.45
CA GLN A 75 12.09 3.19 11.79
C GLN A 75 11.16 4.27 11.24
N ALA A 76 10.96 5.37 11.97
CA ALA A 76 10.16 6.50 11.49
C ALA A 76 10.78 7.13 10.23
N TRP A 77 12.11 7.34 10.23
CA TRP A 77 12.84 7.83 9.06
C TRP A 77 12.78 6.89 7.86
N MET A 78 12.81 5.58 8.07
CA MET A 78 12.66 4.62 6.97
C MET A 78 11.30 4.74 6.26
N VAL A 79 10.21 4.97 7.01
CA VAL A 79 8.89 5.17 6.39
C VAL A 79 8.87 6.47 5.59
N VAL A 80 9.40 7.55 6.16
CA VAL A 80 9.51 8.85 5.47
C VAL A 80 10.26 8.70 4.15
N LEU A 81 11.40 8.00 4.15
CA LEU A 81 12.22 7.80 2.95
C LEU A 81 11.51 7.00 1.85
N VAL A 82 10.63 6.07 2.20
CA VAL A 82 9.79 5.35 1.23
C VAL A 82 8.64 6.23 0.71
N THR A 83 8.13 7.17 1.51
CA THR A 83 7.02 8.06 1.12
C THR A 83 7.42 9.31 0.36
N LEU A 84 8.61 9.86 0.65
CA LEU A 84 9.11 11.10 0.06
C LEU A 84 9.10 11.08 -1.48
N PRO A 85 9.41 9.96 -2.17
CA PRO A 85 9.41 9.92 -3.62
C PRO A 85 8.03 9.70 -4.23
N LEU A 86 7.01 9.29 -3.46
CA LEU A 86 5.66 9.04 -3.98
C LEU A 86 5.05 10.25 -4.73
N PRO A 87 5.08 11.49 -4.19
CA PRO A 87 4.59 12.66 -4.92
C PRO A 87 5.48 13.03 -6.12
N LEU A 88 6.76 12.66 -6.13
CA LEU A 88 7.66 12.89 -7.26
C LEU A 88 7.34 11.99 -8.47
N GLY A 89 6.54 10.92 -8.27
CA GLY A 89 6.07 10.05 -9.34
C GLY A 89 5.24 10.76 -10.42
N VAL A 90 4.72 11.97 -10.14
CA VAL A 90 3.98 12.80 -11.10
C VAL A 90 4.87 13.32 -12.24
N PHE A 91 6.17 13.44 -12.02
CA PHE A 91 7.13 13.94 -13.02
C PHE A 91 7.77 12.83 -13.86
N VAL A 92 7.43 11.56 -13.59
CA VAL A 92 8.05 10.41 -14.24
C VAL A 92 7.07 9.81 -15.26
N SER A 93 7.60 9.16 -16.31
CA SER A 93 6.76 8.46 -17.29
C SER A 93 5.84 7.44 -16.61
N GLN A 94 4.63 7.27 -17.16
CA GLN A 94 3.59 6.42 -16.58
C GLN A 94 4.07 4.98 -16.38
N SER A 95 4.87 4.46 -17.32
CA SER A 95 5.50 3.14 -17.23
C SER A 95 6.40 2.99 -16.00
N VAL A 96 7.23 4.00 -15.73
CA VAL A 96 8.11 3.99 -14.56
C VAL A 96 7.31 4.21 -13.28
N ALA A 97 6.30 5.07 -13.29
CA ALA A 97 5.41 5.28 -12.14
C ALA A 97 4.70 3.99 -11.71
N LEU A 98 4.24 3.16 -12.66
CA LEU A 98 3.62 1.86 -12.36
C LEU A 98 4.59 0.90 -11.66
N ILE A 99 5.81 0.74 -12.18
CA ILE A 99 6.81 -0.13 -11.56
C ILE A 99 7.20 0.41 -10.18
N TRP A 100 7.44 1.72 -10.09
CA TRP A 100 7.82 2.38 -8.86
C TRP A 100 6.77 2.20 -7.75
N LEU A 101 5.49 2.41 -8.06
CA LEU A 101 4.39 2.21 -7.13
C LEU A 101 4.23 0.74 -6.73
N ALA A 102 4.36 -0.20 -7.68
CA ALA A 102 4.34 -1.63 -7.39
C ALA A 102 5.41 -2.03 -6.38
N MET A 103 6.64 -1.54 -6.57
CA MET A 103 7.75 -1.77 -5.65
C MET A 103 7.54 -1.09 -4.30
N SER A 104 6.91 0.09 -4.28
CA SER A 104 6.58 0.81 -3.05
C SER A 104 5.62 0.00 -2.15
N PHE A 105 4.61 -0.66 -2.72
CA PHE A 105 3.72 -1.54 -1.94
C PHE A 105 4.45 -2.73 -1.31
N ILE A 106 5.40 -3.34 -2.03
CA ILE A 106 6.24 -4.41 -1.48
C ILE A 106 7.16 -3.86 -0.39
N GLY A 107 7.80 -2.72 -0.63
CA GLY A 107 8.67 -2.05 0.33
C GLY A 107 7.95 -1.71 1.62
N LEU A 108 6.73 -1.17 1.53
CA LEU A 108 5.88 -0.88 2.69
C LEU A 108 5.53 -2.15 3.47
N LEU A 109 5.21 -3.25 2.79
CA LEU A 109 4.95 -4.53 3.46
C LEU A 109 6.20 -5.07 4.18
N MET A 110 7.37 -4.98 3.54
CA MET A 110 8.64 -5.40 4.15
C MET A 110 9.01 -4.53 5.34
N LEU A 111 8.81 -3.22 5.24
CA LEU A 111 9.05 -2.28 6.32
C LEU A 111 8.12 -2.56 7.50
N GLN A 112 6.82 -2.79 7.23
CA GLN A 112 5.85 -3.12 8.25
C GLN A 112 6.20 -4.41 8.99
N LYS A 113 6.75 -5.42 8.29
CA LYS A 113 7.26 -6.66 8.91
C LYS A 113 8.48 -6.45 9.80
N ARG A 114 9.28 -5.40 9.56
CA ARG A 114 10.45 -5.04 10.37
C ARG A 114 10.12 -4.18 11.58
N LEU A 115 8.87 -3.72 11.72
CA LEU A 115 8.42 -2.98 12.89
C LEU A 115 8.20 -3.94 14.06
N ASN A 116 8.59 -3.51 15.27
CA ASN A 116 8.41 -4.32 16.48
C ASN A 116 6.92 -4.56 16.80
N SER A 117 6.02 -3.72 16.29
CA SER A 117 4.56 -3.88 16.40
C SER A 117 3.99 -4.97 15.49
N TRP A 118 4.79 -5.55 14.58
CA TRP A 118 4.31 -6.62 13.69
C TRP A 118 3.87 -7.86 14.46
N SER A 119 4.63 -8.28 15.47
CA SER A 119 4.32 -9.48 16.26
C SER A 119 3.08 -9.32 17.14
N SER A 120 2.70 -8.09 17.49
CA SER A 120 1.49 -7.80 18.28
C SER A 120 0.22 -7.69 17.44
N LEU A 121 0.33 -7.68 16.10
CA LEU A 121 -0.81 -7.68 15.18
C LEU A 121 -1.38 -9.10 15.00
N SER A 122 -2.68 -9.19 14.71
CA SER A 122 -3.34 -10.49 14.52
C SER A 122 -2.86 -11.21 13.26
N LYS A 123 -2.92 -12.55 13.28
CA LYS A 123 -2.53 -13.40 12.15
C LYS A 123 -3.40 -13.13 10.91
N GLU A 124 -4.68 -12.80 11.12
CA GLU A 124 -5.63 -12.46 10.05
C GLU A 124 -5.21 -11.16 9.35
N TYR A 125 -4.73 -10.16 10.11
CA TYR A 125 -4.23 -8.91 9.55
C TYR A 125 -2.97 -9.13 8.72
N HIS A 126 -2.04 -9.97 9.17
CA HIS A 126 -0.83 -10.33 8.40
C HIS A 126 -1.19 -10.94 7.05
N GLN A 127 -2.13 -11.88 7.06
CA GLN A 127 -2.61 -12.54 5.83
C GLN A 127 -3.32 -11.55 4.89
N MET A 128 -4.16 -10.67 5.45
CA MET A 128 -4.84 -9.64 4.68
C MET A 128 -3.85 -8.74 3.94
N ARG A 129 -2.85 -8.19 4.66
CA ARG A 129 -1.84 -7.30 4.06
C ARG A 129 -1.05 -7.99 2.95
N ALA A 130 -0.63 -9.24 3.15
CA ALA A 130 0.06 -10.01 2.12
C ALA A 130 -0.80 -10.24 0.86
N LYS A 131 -2.08 -10.61 1.04
CA LYS A 131 -3.03 -10.82 -0.07
C LYS A 131 -3.29 -9.54 -0.84
N ILE A 132 -3.62 -8.45 -0.15
CA ILE A 132 -3.89 -7.14 -0.78
C ILE A 132 -2.66 -6.66 -1.56
N THR A 133 -1.47 -6.67 -0.94
CA THR A 133 -0.24 -6.25 -1.62
C THR A 133 0.05 -7.11 -2.85
N SER A 134 -0.16 -8.43 -2.78
CA SER A 134 0.05 -9.32 -3.92
C SER A 134 -0.91 -9.01 -5.07
N VAL A 135 -2.20 -8.81 -4.79
CA VAL A 135 -3.20 -8.51 -5.84
C VAL A 135 -2.95 -7.13 -6.44
N VAL A 136 -2.64 -6.11 -5.63
CA VAL A 136 -2.27 -4.77 -6.13
C VAL A 136 -1.02 -4.84 -7.01
N PHE A 137 -0.01 -5.62 -6.61
CA PHE A 137 1.19 -5.84 -7.41
C PHE A 137 0.86 -6.44 -8.79
N VAL A 138 0.02 -7.48 -8.83
CA VAL A 138 -0.44 -8.09 -10.09
C VAL A 138 -1.23 -7.08 -10.94
N CYS A 139 -2.06 -6.24 -10.34
CA CYS A 139 -2.77 -5.16 -11.07
C CYS A 139 -1.78 -4.19 -11.74
N HIS A 140 -0.70 -3.80 -11.03
CA HIS A 140 0.33 -2.94 -11.63
C HIS A 140 1.06 -3.63 -12.79
N LEU A 141 1.35 -4.93 -12.68
CA LEU A 141 1.95 -5.69 -13.78
C LEU A 141 1.04 -5.76 -15.00
N PHE A 142 -0.26 -5.97 -14.81
CA PHE A 142 -1.22 -5.94 -15.92
C PHE A 142 -1.34 -4.56 -16.56
N MET A 143 -1.44 -3.50 -15.76
CA MET A 143 -1.46 -2.12 -16.28
C MET A 143 -0.20 -1.80 -17.07
N PHE A 144 0.97 -2.23 -16.58
CA PHE A 144 2.24 -2.04 -17.25
C PHE A 144 2.29 -2.83 -18.56
N ALA A 145 1.93 -4.11 -18.55
CA ALA A 145 1.89 -4.94 -19.74
C ALA A 145 0.97 -4.35 -20.81
N GLN A 146 -0.24 -3.92 -20.41
CA GLN A 146 -1.20 -3.29 -21.33
C GLN A 146 -0.65 -1.98 -21.90
N LEU A 147 -0.11 -1.08 -21.07
CA LEU A 147 0.48 0.18 -21.52
C LEU A 147 1.59 -0.03 -22.58
N ASN A 148 2.44 -1.03 -22.38
CA ASN A 148 3.49 -1.36 -23.36
C ASN A 148 2.94 -2.04 -24.62
N HIS A 149 1.85 -2.81 -24.50
CA HIS A 149 1.20 -3.43 -25.65
C HIS A 149 0.46 -2.41 -26.54
N SER A 150 -0.24 -1.45 -25.95
CA SER A 150 -1.04 -0.45 -26.68
C SER A 150 -0.18 0.56 -27.47
N GLY A 151 1.15 0.50 -27.38
CA GLY A 151 2.06 1.33 -28.19
C GLY A 151 2.03 2.83 -27.88
N VAL A 152 1.33 3.26 -26.81
CA VAL A 152 1.24 4.66 -26.35
C VAL A 152 2.52 5.09 -25.61
N ALA A 153 3.58 4.29 -25.68
CA ALA A 153 4.90 4.63 -25.15
C ALA A 153 5.71 5.47 -26.16
N LEU A 154 5.26 6.71 -26.42
CA LEU A 154 6.09 7.81 -26.93
C LEU A 154 5.66 9.12 -26.28
#